data_AF-A0A517W2L1-F1
#
_entry.id   AF-A0A517W2L1-F1
#
_cell.length_a   1.000
_cell.length_b   1.000
_cell.length_c   1.000
_cell.angle_alpha   90.00
_cell.angle_beta   90.00
_cell.angle_gamma   90.00
#
_symmetry.space_group_name_H-M   'P 1'
#
loop_
_entity.id
_entity.type
_entity.pdbx_description
1 polymer ?
#
loop_
_entity_poly.entity_id
_entity_poly.type
_entity_poly.pdbx_seq_one_letter_code
_entity_poly.pdbx_strand_id
1 'polypeptide(L)'
;MAIDVYKDWLGIPEGDRPPHHYDLLRLVKFEDDEEKIRAHYKKLNSHVRKYASGKYSNESQDLLNELAKAMLCLTDPERKREYDESLGREFEEEESTGPLPVEKVLVEQGHIDKAQANELIDFAEKRGLSVRDAAVQMRFVDAEVATQALARSQGVPYIDLEETIPDESILDQLPEQVAKRNTILPLFIDDNVLLVACADQPTHDLEDELRLRYQVPSRWVLATPRSISQGIAEYYAVAAQADDRNQETKADSADESVKKSSSKPKPEKKTKPSKPSRGKPELSPEELKEKKQLAFIFCGWAFCGAILIDQFVLKNNVFPQTWPWNFMLATISVPFIAFYLWSGMWKK
;
A
#
# COMPACT_ATOMS: atom_id res chain seq x y z
N MET A 1 0.53 8.17 -32.33
CA MET A 1 1.67 7.27 -32.10
C MET A 1 2.04 7.40 -30.65
N ALA A 2 2.10 6.28 -29.93
CA ALA A 2 2.67 6.25 -28.60
C ALA A 2 4.13 6.69 -28.70
N ILE A 3 4.56 7.61 -27.84
CA ILE A 3 5.96 8.04 -27.75
C ILE A 3 6.77 6.87 -27.21
N ASP A 4 7.98 6.68 -27.73
CA ASP A 4 8.86 5.63 -27.23
C ASP A 4 9.79 6.23 -26.18
N VAL A 5 9.33 6.33 -24.94
CA VAL A 5 10.04 7.07 -23.87
C VAL A 5 11.47 6.58 -23.65
N TYR A 6 11.75 5.29 -23.84
CA TYR A 6 13.10 4.72 -23.70
C TYR A 6 14.03 5.22 -24.80
N LYS A 7 13.57 5.26 -26.04
CA LYS A 7 14.36 5.73 -27.17
C LYS A 7 14.45 7.26 -27.20
N ASP A 8 13.32 7.92 -27.06
CA ASP A 8 13.18 9.35 -27.26
C ASP A 8 13.75 10.17 -26.09
N TRP A 9 13.68 9.66 -24.86
CA TRP A 9 14.19 10.38 -23.67
C TRP A 9 15.45 9.74 -23.10
N LEU A 10 15.50 8.41 -23.00
CA LEU A 10 16.65 7.72 -22.43
C LEU A 10 17.71 7.33 -23.46
N GLY A 11 17.44 7.45 -24.76
CA GLY A 11 18.38 7.09 -25.82
C GLY A 11 18.70 5.59 -25.87
N ILE A 12 17.85 4.75 -25.28
CA ILE A 12 18.01 3.30 -25.27
C ILE A 12 17.52 2.78 -26.64
N PRO A 13 18.34 2.01 -27.38
CA PRO A 13 17.95 1.49 -28.69
C PRO A 13 16.77 0.51 -28.58
N GLU A 14 16.07 0.32 -29.69
CA GLU A 14 15.00 -0.68 -29.77
C GLU A 14 15.57 -2.09 -29.54
N GLY A 15 14.94 -2.81 -28.61
CA GLY A 15 15.33 -4.15 -28.17
C GLY A 15 14.25 -4.77 -27.29
N ASP A 16 14.63 -5.76 -26.47
CA ASP A 16 13.72 -6.40 -25.53
C ASP A 16 13.21 -5.39 -24.49
N ARG A 17 11.90 -5.40 -24.25
CA ARG A 17 11.22 -4.49 -23.31
C ARG A 17 10.48 -5.28 -22.22
N PRO A 18 10.44 -4.77 -20.98
CA PRO A 18 11.13 -3.57 -20.50
C PRO A 18 12.66 -3.77 -20.41
N PRO A 19 13.47 -2.70 -20.53
CA PRO A 19 14.92 -2.79 -20.38
C PRO A 19 15.33 -3.34 -19.00
N HIS A 20 16.54 -3.89 -18.89
CA HIS A 20 17.09 -4.26 -17.59
C HIS A 20 17.31 -3.01 -16.72
N HIS A 21 17.30 -3.19 -15.39
CA HIS A 21 17.45 -2.09 -14.43
C HIS A 21 18.79 -1.36 -14.61
N TYR A 22 19.85 -2.11 -14.94
CA TYR A 22 21.16 -1.55 -15.26
C TYR A 22 21.11 -0.67 -16.52
N ASP A 23 20.44 -1.13 -17.59
CA ASP A 23 20.31 -0.36 -18.82
C ASP A 23 19.46 0.89 -18.62
N LEU A 24 18.37 0.77 -17.87
CA LEU A 24 17.47 1.86 -17.52
C LEU A 24 18.21 2.99 -16.80
N LEU A 25 19.11 2.64 -15.88
CA LEU A 25 19.95 3.58 -15.13
C LEU A 25 21.27 3.93 -15.82
N ARG A 26 21.53 3.42 -17.04
CA ARG A 26 22.80 3.60 -17.78
C ARG A 26 24.03 3.19 -16.96
N LEU A 27 23.92 2.07 -16.28
CA LEU A 27 24.97 1.47 -15.46
C LEU A 27 25.60 0.28 -16.18
N VAL A 28 26.81 -0.09 -15.75
CA VAL A 28 27.41 -1.36 -16.15
C VAL A 28 26.66 -2.47 -15.43
N LYS A 29 26.47 -3.62 -16.10
CA LYS A 29 25.84 -4.79 -15.50
C LYS A 29 26.61 -5.22 -14.24
N PHE A 30 25.87 -5.51 -13.16
CA PHE A 30 26.42 -5.88 -11.84
C PHE A 30 27.22 -4.77 -11.15
N GLU A 31 26.84 -3.51 -11.34
CA GLU A 31 27.41 -2.39 -10.58
C GLU A 31 27.14 -2.54 -9.08
N ASP A 32 28.20 -2.48 -8.26
CA ASP A 32 28.14 -2.63 -6.79
C ASP A 32 28.21 -1.31 -6.02
N ASP A 33 28.63 -0.23 -6.66
CA ASP A 33 28.69 1.08 -6.04
C ASP A 33 27.29 1.73 -5.94
N GLU A 34 26.71 1.71 -4.73
CA GLU A 34 25.42 2.34 -4.42
C GLU A 34 25.41 3.86 -4.70
N GLU A 35 26.49 4.57 -4.42
CA GLU A 35 26.56 6.02 -4.66
C GLU A 35 26.50 6.32 -6.15
N LYS A 36 27.18 5.48 -6.95
CA LYS A 36 27.14 5.57 -8.41
C LYS A 36 25.74 5.27 -8.95
N ILE A 37 25.06 4.25 -8.42
CA ILE A 37 23.66 3.92 -8.78
C ILE A 37 22.75 5.14 -8.53
N ARG A 38 22.83 5.72 -7.32
CA ARG A 38 22.04 6.91 -6.94
C ARG A 38 22.36 8.12 -7.82
N ALA A 39 23.64 8.37 -8.11
CA ALA A 39 24.06 9.49 -8.94
C ALA A 39 23.53 9.38 -10.39
N HIS A 40 23.45 8.17 -10.94
CA HIS A 40 22.86 7.91 -12.24
C HIS A 40 21.34 8.09 -12.23
N TYR A 41 20.66 7.53 -11.23
CA TYR A 41 19.24 7.76 -11.01
C TYR A 41 18.91 9.25 -10.95
N LYS A 42 19.57 10.04 -10.09
CA LYS A 42 19.34 11.49 -9.93
C LYS A 42 19.43 12.25 -11.27
N LYS A 43 20.43 11.94 -12.08
CA LYS A 43 20.64 12.57 -13.40
C LYS A 43 19.49 12.24 -14.37
N LEU A 44 19.10 10.97 -14.45
CA LEU A 44 18.05 10.51 -15.36
C LEU A 44 16.67 10.97 -14.90
N ASN A 45 16.40 10.84 -13.61
CA ASN A 45 15.18 11.31 -12.98
C ASN A 45 14.97 12.81 -13.20
N SER A 46 16.00 13.64 -12.98
CA SER A 46 15.97 15.08 -13.30
C SER A 46 15.71 15.36 -14.79
N HIS A 47 16.22 14.52 -15.70
CA HIS A 47 15.94 14.65 -17.12
C HIS A 47 14.48 14.36 -17.45
N VAL A 48 13.94 13.24 -16.95
CA VAL A 48 12.57 12.80 -17.23
C VAL A 48 11.54 13.77 -16.63
N ARG A 49 11.81 14.34 -15.44
CA ARG A 49 10.92 15.35 -14.81
C ARG A 49 10.66 16.59 -15.68
N LYS A 50 11.49 16.88 -16.68
CA LYS A 50 11.23 17.96 -17.65
C LYS A 50 9.97 17.72 -18.49
N TYR A 51 9.52 16.47 -18.59
CA TYR A 51 8.32 16.06 -19.31
C TYR A 51 7.12 15.79 -18.39
N ALA A 52 7.26 15.98 -17.08
CA ALA A 52 6.21 15.71 -16.10
C ALA A 52 4.95 16.57 -16.28
N SER A 53 5.09 17.72 -16.94
CA SER A 53 3.96 18.61 -17.26
C SER A 53 3.57 18.54 -18.74
N GLY A 54 2.27 18.65 -19.01
CA GLY A 54 1.75 18.78 -20.37
C GLY A 54 1.32 17.46 -20.98
N LYS A 55 1.53 17.32 -22.30
CA LYS A 55 0.95 16.22 -23.10
C LYS A 55 1.46 14.83 -22.71
N TYR A 56 2.68 14.73 -22.18
CA TYR A 56 3.35 13.46 -21.84
C TYR A 56 3.48 13.24 -20.33
N SER A 57 2.59 13.87 -19.55
CA SER A 57 2.61 13.80 -18.08
C SER A 57 2.48 12.37 -17.56
N ASN A 58 1.53 11.61 -18.10
CA ASN A 58 1.33 10.21 -17.72
C ASN A 58 2.56 9.36 -18.07
N GLU A 59 3.06 9.44 -19.30
CA GLU A 59 4.23 8.66 -19.74
C GLU A 59 5.51 9.04 -18.98
N SER A 60 5.65 10.31 -18.59
CA SER A 60 6.71 10.78 -17.69
C SER A 60 6.59 10.16 -16.31
N GLN A 61 5.38 10.12 -15.74
CA GLN A 61 5.16 9.56 -14.41
C GLN A 61 5.48 8.06 -14.40
N ASP A 62 5.01 7.32 -15.40
CA ASP A 62 5.30 5.89 -15.56
C ASP A 62 6.82 5.64 -15.60
N LEU A 63 7.56 6.42 -16.39
CA LEU A 63 9.01 6.27 -16.48
C LEU A 63 9.75 6.67 -15.19
N LEU A 64 9.29 7.70 -14.48
CA LEU A 64 9.87 8.09 -13.18
C LEU A 64 9.68 6.97 -12.15
N ASN A 65 8.51 6.34 -12.15
CA ASN A 65 8.22 5.18 -11.31
C ASN A 65 9.13 4.01 -11.67
N GLU A 66 9.34 3.70 -12.94
CA GLU A 66 10.29 2.66 -13.37
C GLU A 66 11.74 2.95 -12.94
N LEU A 67 12.20 4.19 -13.08
CA LEU A 67 13.54 4.60 -12.63
C LEU A 67 13.71 4.43 -11.11
N ALA A 68 12.69 4.81 -10.34
CA ALA A 68 12.70 4.65 -8.89
C ALA A 68 12.74 3.17 -8.50
N LYS A 69 11.93 2.32 -9.13
CA LYS A 69 11.92 0.86 -8.92
C LYS A 69 13.30 0.25 -9.21
N ALA A 70 13.91 0.65 -10.32
CA ALA A 70 15.25 0.18 -10.68
C ALA A 70 16.29 0.55 -9.63
N MET A 71 16.28 1.81 -9.17
CA MET A 71 17.21 2.28 -8.14
C MET A 71 17.01 1.53 -6.81
N LEU A 72 15.76 1.34 -6.38
CA LEU A 72 15.44 0.65 -5.14
C LEU A 72 15.84 -0.82 -5.15
N CYS A 73 15.60 -1.51 -6.27
CA CYS A 73 16.02 -2.90 -6.45
C CYS A 73 17.54 -3.03 -6.38
N LEU A 74 18.29 -2.15 -7.07
CA LEU A 74 19.75 -2.22 -7.11
C LEU A 74 20.45 -1.70 -5.84
N THR A 75 19.72 -1.05 -4.93
CA THR A 75 20.26 -0.56 -3.64
C THR A 75 19.76 -1.36 -2.43
N ASP A 76 18.89 -2.34 -2.65
CA ASP A 76 18.45 -3.31 -1.64
C ASP A 76 19.34 -4.57 -1.75
N PRO A 77 20.10 -4.94 -0.70
CA PRO A 77 21.04 -6.07 -0.78
C PRO A 77 20.39 -7.40 -1.16
N GLU A 78 19.21 -7.69 -0.62
CA GLU A 78 18.50 -8.95 -0.87
C GLU A 78 17.94 -8.97 -2.29
N ARG A 79 17.22 -7.92 -2.69
CA ARG A 79 16.62 -7.86 -4.04
C ARG A 79 17.66 -7.78 -5.13
N LYS A 80 18.73 -7.02 -4.92
CA LYS A 80 19.80 -6.94 -5.89
C LYS A 80 20.43 -8.31 -6.11
N ARG A 81 20.63 -9.08 -5.03
CA ARG A 81 21.15 -10.45 -5.14
C ARG A 81 20.21 -11.33 -5.96
N GLU A 82 18.92 -11.35 -5.63
CA GLU A 82 17.92 -12.12 -6.40
C GLU A 82 17.87 -11.69 -7.87
N TYR A 83 17.92 -10.38 -8.12
CA TYR A 83 17.92 -9.80 -9.46
C TYR A 83 19.19 -10.17 -10.24
N ASP A 84 20.36 -10.04 -9.62
CA ASP A 84 21.64 -10.36 -10.23
C ASP A 84 21.77 -11.87 -10.52
N GLU A 85 21.31 -12.72 -9.60
CA GLU A 85 21.20 -14.18 -9.81
C GLU A 85 20.31 -14.49 -11.02
N SER A 86 19.16 -13.81 -11.15
CA SER A 86 18.27 -13.96 -12.32
C SER A 86 18.94 -13.57 -13.65
N LEU A 87 19.95 -12.68 -13.58
CA LEU A 87 20.77 -12.24 -14.72
C LEU A 87 22.07 -13.06 -14.89
N GLY A 88 22.27 -14.09 -14.07
CA GLY A 88 23.38 -15.04 -14.15
C GLY A 88 24.62 -14.70 -13.32
N ARG A 89 24.52 -13.83 -12.31
CA ARG A 89 25.60 -13.61 -11.33
C ARG A 89 25.62 -14.77 -10.35
N GLU A 90 26.80 -15.35 -10.14
CA GLU A 90 27.03 -16.33 -9.08
C GLU A 90 27.59 -15.61 -7.85
N PHE A 91 27.04 -15.91 -6.68
CA PHE A 91 27.53 -15.41 -5.39
C PHE A 91 28.19 -16.55 -4.64
N GLU A 92 29.40 -16.32 -4.10
CA GLU A 92 29.96 -17.21 -3.08
C GLU A 92 29.12 -17.06 -1.80
N GLU A 93 28.93 -18.15 -1.04
CA GLU A 93 28.27 -18.10 0.28
C GLU A 93 29.15 -17.31 1.26
N GLU A 94 29.15 -15.99 1.15
CA GLU A 94 29.77 -15.13 2.15
C GLU A 94 28.92 -15.16 3.43
N GLU A 95 29.64 -15.28 4.55
CA GLU A 95 29.12 -15.20 5.90
C GLU A 95 28.43 -13.83 6.05
N SER A 96 27.10 -13.83 6.04
CA SER A 96 26.27 -12.63 6.22
C SER A 96 26.79 -11.84 7.42
N THR A 97 27.56 -10.79 7.15
CA THR A 97 27.86 -9.79 8.17
C THR A 97 26.52 -9.13 8.45
N GLY A 98 25.95 -9.45 9.62
CA GLY A 98 24.66 -8.93 10.03
C GLY A 98 24.66 -7.39 10.00
N PRO A 99 23.48 -6.78 10.15
CA PRO A 99 23.33 -5.34 10.01
C PRO A 99 24.33 -4.59 10.92
N LEU A 100 25.19 -3.78 10.31
CA LEU A 100 26.24 -3.05 11.02
C LEU A 100 25.63 -1.88 11.80
N PRO A 101 26.01 -1.63 13.06
CA PRO A 101 25.58 -0.44 13.78
C PRO A 101 25.88 0.87 13.02
N VAL A 102 25.01 1.86 13.14
CA VAL A 102 25.07 3.14 12.39
C VAL A 102 26.43 3.82 12.54
N GLU A 103 26.99 3.85 13.74
CA GLU A 103 28.28 4.48 14.00
C GLU A 103 29.43 3.76 13.29
N LYS A 104 29.34 2.43 13.11
CA LYS A 104 30.35 1.68 12.35
C LYS A 104 30.24 1.99 10.87
N VAL A 105 29.03 2.07 10.34
CA VAL A 105 28.77 2.48 8.95
C VAL A 105 29.37 3.87 8.68
N LEU A 106 29.16 4.82 9.60
CA LEU A 106 29.72 6.17 9.48
C LEU A 106 31.26 6.20 9.54
N VAL A 107 31.87 5.34 10.34
CA VAL A 107 33.35 5.19 10.39
C VAL A 107 33.88 4.55 9.11
N GLU A 108 33.22 3.50 8.61
CA GLU A 108 33.62 2.82 7.37
C GLU A 108 33.54 3.73 6.15
N GLN A 109 32.53 4.59 6.10
CA GLN A 109 32.38 5.63 5.06
C GLN A 109 33.34 6.82 5.26
N GLY A 110 34.07 6.87 6.38
CA GLY A 110 35.03 7.94 6.67
C GLY A 110 34.38 9.28 7.05
N HIS A 111 33.08 9.28 7.39
CA HIS A 111 32.39 10.49 7.83
C HIS A 111 32.76 10.90 9.25
N ILE A 112 33.10 9.93 10.11
CA ILE A 112 33.58 10.15 11.48
C ILE A 112 34.77 9.24 11.78
N ASP A 113 35.59 9.62 12.75
CA ASP A 113 36.64 8.74 13.28
C ASP A 113 36.14 7.85 14.44
N LYS A 114 36.98 6.90 14.88
CA LYS A 114 36.65 5.97 15.97
C LYS A 114 36.43 6.67 17.32
N ALA A 115 37.07 7.82 17.57
CA ALA A 115 36.90 8.55 18.81
C ALA A 115 35.56 9.30 18.82
N GLN A 116 35.21 9.94 17.70
CA GLN A 116 33.92 10.56 17.46
C GLN A 116 32.77 9.55 17.52
N ALA A 117 32.96 8.32 17.03
CA ALA A 117 31.96 7.25 17.16
C ALA A 117 31.65 6.90 18.63
N ASN A 118 32.67 6.80 19.48
CA ASN A 118 32.45 6.55 20.91
C ASN A 118 31.78 7.74 21.60
N GLU A 119 32.21 8.96 21.28
CA GLU A 119 31.57 10.18 21.81
C GLU A 119 30.10 10.29 21.40
N LEU A 120 29.80 9.90 20.16
CA LEU A 120 28.45 9.85 19.60
C LEU A 120 27.55 8.89 20.37
N ILE A 121 28.01 7.66 20.63
CA ILE A 121 27.26 6.66 21.41
C ILE A 121 27.00 7.21 22.82
N ASP A 122 28.03 7.70 23.49
CA ASP A 122 27.92 8.28 24.84
C ASP A 122 26.90 9.43 24.90
N PHE A 123 26.87 10.28 23.88
CA PHE A 123 25.93 11.39 23.79
C PHE A 123 24.50 10.91 23.55
N ALA A 124 24.32 9.92 22.66
CA ALA A 124 23.03 9.32 22.36
C ALA A 124 22.39 8.68 23.60
N GLU A 125 23.16 7.86 24.33
CA GLU A 125 22.70 7.19 25.55
C GLU A 125 22.31 8.18 26.65
N LYS A 126 23.14 9.19 26.90
CA LYS A 126 22.88 10.21 27.95
C LYS A 126 21.61 11.03 27.68
N ARG A 127 21.20 11.17 26.42
CA ARG A 127 20.03 11.97 26.02
C ARG A 127 18.82 11.13 25.60
N GLY A 128 18.96 9.81 25.54
CA GLY A 128 17.91 8.91 25.04
C GLY A 128 17.56 9.18 23.57
N LEU A 129 18.56 9.54 22.75
CA LEU A 129 18.41 9.81 21.33
C LEU A 129 18.85 8.60 20.51
N SER A 130 18.36 8.50 19.27
CA SER A 130 18.92 7.56 18.31
C SER A 130 20.34 7.99 17.91
N VAL A 131 21.20 7.02 17.55
CA VAL A 131 22.57 7.30 17.08
C VAL A 131 22.54 8.22 15.85
N ARG A 132 21.59 8.01 14.94
CA ARG A 132 21.33 8.90 13.79
C ARG A 132 21.10 10.34 14.24
N ASP A 133 20.13 10.57 15.13
CA ASP A 133 19.72 11.93 15.52
C ASP A 133 20.82 12.62 16.34
N ALA A 134 21.54 11.85 17.15
CA ALA A 134 22.72 12.33 17.87
C ALA A 134 23.82 12.80 16.89
N ALA A 135 24.07 12.06 15.81
CA ALA A 135 25.11 12.39 14.83
C ALA A 135 24.81 13.72 14.11
N VAL A 136 23.54 13.97 13.80
CA VAL A 136 23.06 15.24 13.25
C VAL A 136 23.14 16.37 14.28
N GLN A 137 22.72 16.10 15.53
CA GLN A 137 22.71 17.12 16.59
C GLN A 137 24.11 17.58 16.98
N MET A 138 25.07 16.66 17.00
CA MET A 138 26.50 16.95 17.24
C MET A 138 27.18 17.59 16.02
N ARG A 139 26.48 17.69 14.89
CA ARG A 139 27.00 18.21 13.61
C ARG A 139 28.21 17.42 13.10
N PHE A 140 28.28 16.13 13.42
CA PHE A 140 29.29 15.25 12.85
C PHE A 140 28.98 14.95 11.39
N VAL A 141 27.69 14.81 11.06
CA VAL A 141 27.19 14.58 9.71
C VAL A 141 25.89 15.32 9.46
N ASP A 142 25.56 15.52 8.19
CA ASP A 142 24.26 16.04 7.77
C ASP A 142 23.15 14.98 7.91
N ALA A 143 21.90 15.44 7.93
CA ALA A 143 20.73 14.57 8.10
C ALA A 143 20.60 13.49 7.02
N GLU A 144 20.99 13.81 5.78
CA GLU A 144 20.98 12.87 4.66
C GLU A 144 21.96 11.73 4.89
N VAL A 145 23.23 12.05 5.19
CA VAL A 145 24.29 11.06 5.47
C VAL A 145 23.92 10.19 6.67
N ALA A 146 23.40 10.80 7.75
CA ALA A 146 22.96 10.05 8.92
C ALA A 146 21.84 9.05 8.59
N THR A 147 20.89 9.46 7.75
CA THR A 147 19.76 8.60 7.35
C THR A 147 20.21 7.50 6.38
N GLN A 148 21.14 7.79 5.48
CA GLN A 148 21.77 6.78 4.61
C GLN A 148 22.53 5.74 5.41
N ALA A 149 23.29 6.16 6.43
CA ALA A 149 23.97 5.25 7.33
C ALA A 149 22.98 4.36 8.10
N LEU A 150 21.85 4.92 8.55
CA LEU A 150 20.76 4.14 9.16
C LEU A 150 20.16 3.12 8.17
N ALA A 151 19.95 3.51 6.92
CA ALA A 151 19.39 2.64 5.88
C ALA A 151 20.28 1.41 5.66
N ARG A 152 21.58 1.65 5.47
CA ARG A 152 22.59 0.60 5.36
C ARG A 152 22.68 -0.26 6.62
N SER A 153 22.58 0.34 7.81
CA SER A 153 22.57 -0.40 9.08
C SER A 153 21.35 -1.30 9.26
N GLN A 154 20.27 -1.06 8.52
CA GLN A 154 19.03 -1.83 8.60
C GLN A 154 18.83 -2.73 7.35
N GLY A 155 19.74 -2.67 6.38
CA GLY A 155 19.63 -3.42 5.13
C GLY A 155 18.48 -2.95 4.24
N VAL A 156 18.04 -1.69 4.37
CA VAL A 156 16.95 -1.12 3.56
C VAL A 156 17.44 0.02 2.68
N PRO A 157 16.81 0.28 1.53
CA PRO A 157 17.15 1.44 0.70
C PRO A 157 16.83 2.78 1.38
N TYR A 158 17.66 3.77 1.05
CA TYR A 158 17.36 5.20 1.26
C TYR A 158 16.77 5.82 -0.01
N ILE A 159 15.79 6.71 0.11
CA ILE A 159 15.18 7.43 -1.00
C ILE A 159 15.17 8.95 -0.75
N ASP A 160 15.51 9.73 -1.78
CA ASP A 160 15.34 11.17 -1.76
C ASP A 160 13.94 11.53 -2.30
N LEU A 161 13.08 12.03 -1.42
CA LEU A 161 11.70 12.41 -1.76
C LEU A 161 11.61 13.68 -2.60
N GLU A 162 12.67 14.48 -2.69
CA GLU A 162 12.69 15.59 -3.65
C GLU A 162 12.70 15.07 -5.08
N GLU A 163 13.17 13.84 -5.29
CA GLU A 163 13.33 13.18 -6.58
C GLU A 163 12.15 12.28 -6.95
N THR A 164 11.40 11.77 -5.98
CA THR A 164 10.31 10.80 -6.21
C THR A 164 8.93 11.44 -6.09
N ILE A 165 8.07 11.18 -7.06
CA ILE A 165 6.68 11.67 -7.09
C ILE A 165 5.75 10.52 -6.68
N PRO A 166 5.00 10.65 -5.58
CA PRO A 166 4.02 9.64 -5.19
C PRO A 166 2.84 9.56 -6.18
N ASP A 167 2.23 8.39 -6.27
CA ASP A 167 1.00 8.18 -7.04
C ASP A 167 -0.20 8.78 -6.28
N GLU A 168 -0.95 9.68 -6.93
CA GLU A 168 -2.10 10.37 -6.33
C GLU A 168 -3.14 9.39 -5.77
N SER A 169 -3.46 8.32 -6.53
CA SER A 169 -4.46 7.31 -6.14
C SER A 169 -4.14 6.56 -4.83
N ILE A 170 -2.89 6.57 -4.40
CA ILE A 170 -2.44 5.95 -3.15
C ILE A 170 -2.59 6.91 -1.98
N LEU A 171 -2.32 8.20 -2.21
CA LEU A 171 -2.46 9.24 -1.20
C LEU A 171 -3.93 9.40 -0.76
N ASP A 172 -4.88 9.26 -1.68
CA ASP A 172 -6.31 9.35 -1.37
C ASP A 172 -6.79 8.29 -0.37
N GLN A 173 -6.11 7.15 -0.30
CA GLN A 173 -6.50 6.05 0.59
C GLN A 173 -5.99 6.22 2.02
N LEU A 174 -4.85 6.91 2.22
CA LEU A 174 -4.25 7.14 3.55
C LEU A 174 -4.62 8.53 4.06
N PRO A 175 -5.30 8.67 5.21
CA PRO A 175 -5.55 9.99 5.77
C PRO A 175 -4.25 10.72 6.13
N GLU A 176 -4.15 12.01 5.81
CA GLU A 176 -2.98 12.86 6.08
C GLU A 176 -2.54 12.80 7.56
N GLN A 177 -3.49 12.70 8.49
CA GLN A 177 -3.19 12.59 9.92
C GLN A 177 -2.41 11.32 10.27
N VAL A 178 -2.69 10.20 9.60
CA VAL A 178 -1.97 8.93 9.81
C VAL A 178 -0.55 9.05 9.24
N ALA A 179 -0.40 9.67 8.07
CA ALA A 179 0.90 9.96 7.47
C ALA A 179 1.77 10.85 8.39
N LYS A 180 1.19 11.94 8.90
CA LYS A 180 1.87 12.85 9.85
C LYS A 180 2.22 12.19 11.17
N ARG A 181 1.30 11.44 11.78
CA ARG A 181 1.50 10.83 13.10
C ARG A 181 2.65 9.82 13.08
N ASN A 182 2.72 9.02 12.02
CA ASN A 182 3.73 7.99 11.90
C ASN A 182 4.98 8.45 11.13
N THR A 183 5.00 9.70 10.64
CA THR A 183 6.07 10.25 9.78
C THR A 183 6.37 9.31 8.61
N ILE A 184 5.33 9.00 7.83
CA ILE A 184 5.41 8.15 6.64
C ILE A 184 4.79 8.83 5.42
N LEU A 185 5.26 8.47 4.23
CA LEU A 185 4.68 8.88 2.96
C LEU A 185 4.61 7.67 2.01
N PRO A 186 3.42 7.16 1.70
CA PRO A 186 3.24 6.16 0.63
C PRO A 186 3.67 6.73 -0.71
N LEU A 187 4.34 5.92 -1.52
CA LEU A 187 4.90 6.34 -2.80
C LEU A 187 4.11 5.74 -3.97
N PHE A 188 4.30 4.46 -4.25
CA PHE A 188 3.67 3.73 -5.36
C PHE A 188 3.47 2.26 -4.98
N ILE A 189 2.59 1.56 -5.71
CA ILE A 189 2.47 0.10 -5.62
C ILE A 189 3.22 -0.51 -6.80
N ASP A 190 4.07 -1.48 -6.50
CA ASP A 190 4.85 -2.23 -7.49
C ASP A 190 4.81 -3.72 -7.18
N ASP A 191 4.56 -4.57 -8.18
CA ASP A 191 4.45 -6.03 -8.01
C ASP A 191 3.59 -6.47 -6.80
N ASN A 192 2.44 -5.82 -6.62
CA ASN A 192 1.55 -6.00 -5.45
C ASN A 192 2.25 -5.75 -4.10
N VAL A 193 3.17 -4.79 -4.04
CA VAL A 193 3.81 -4.33 -2.82
C VAL A 193 3.73 -2.81 -2.76
N LEU A 194 3.20 -2.27 -1.66
CA LEU A 194 3.20 -0.84 -1.41
C LEU A 194 4.59 -0.40 -0.94
N LEU A 195 5.19 0.55 -1.65
CA LEU A 195 6.40 1.21 -1.17
C LEU A 195 6.04 2.41 -0.30
N VAL A 196 6.63 2.47 0.90
CA VAL A 196 6.38 3.56 1.86
C VAL A 196 7.69 4.16 2.33
N ALA A 197 7.85 5.47 2.18
CA ALA A 197 8.96 6.18 2.79
C ALA A 197 8.68 6.42 4.28
N CYS A 198 9.62 6.01 5.13
CA CYS A 198 9.52 6.09 6.58
C CYS A 198 10.75 6.82 7.14
N ALA A 199 10.55 7.58 8.23
CA ALA A 199 11.66 8.19 8.95
C ALA A 199 12.48 7.15 9.73
N ASP A 200 11.80 6.16 10.28
CA ASP A 200 12.33 5.10 11.13
C ASP A 200 11.64 3.77 10.80
N GLN A 201 12.12 2.68 11.38
CA GLN A 201 11.48 1.37 11.23
C GLN A 201 10.01 1.44 11.68
N PRO A 202 9.05 1.07 10.81
CA PRO A 202 7.64 1.08 11.16
C PRO A 202 7.33 0.03 12.23
N THR A 203 6.35 0.33 13.08
CA THR A 203 5.80 -0.66 14.01
C THR A 203 4.94 -1.69 13.27
N HIS A 204 4.89 -2.93 13.75
CA HIS A 204 4.02 -3.97 13.16
C HIS A 204 2.55 -3.56 13.01
N ASP A 205 2.01 -2.79 13.97
CA ASP A 205 0.64 -2.26 13.89
C ASP A 205 0.43 -1.36 12.66
N LEU A 206 1.45 -0.57 12.31
CA LEU A 206 1.42 0.31 11.16
C LEU A 206 1.53 -0.48 9.85
N GLU A 207 2.41 -1.48 9.81
CA GLU A 207 2.53 -2.40 8.68
C GLU A 207 1.20 -3.13 8.41
N ASP A 208 0.54 -3.59 9.47
CA ASP A 208 -0.77 -4.23 9.37
C ASP A 208 -1.88 -3.25 8.93
N GLU A 209 -1.88 -2.01 9.44
CA GLU A 209 -2.82 -0.97 9.00
C GLU A 209 -2.65 -0.68 7.50
N LEU A 210 -1.41 -0.48 7.04
CA LEU A 210 -1.09 -0.24 5.64
C LEU A 210 -1.50 -1.43 4.77
N ARG A 211 -1.20 -2.66 5.20
CA ARG A 211 -1.59 -3.87 4.48
C ARG A 211 -3.11 -4.00 4.34
N LEU A 212 -3.86 -3.76 5.41
CA LEU A 212 -5.33 -3.83 5.38
C LEU A 212 -5.94 -2.75 4.50
N ARG A 213 -5.37 -1.54 4.52
CA ARG A 213 -5.84 -0.40 3.74
C ARG A 213 -5.61 -0.59 2.24
N TYR A 214 -4.40 -0.97 1.86
CA TYR A 214 -3.99 -1.09 0.46
C TYR A 214 -4.18 -2.49 -0.12
N GLN A 215 -4.56 -3.47 0.71
CA GLN A 215 -4.74 -4.90 0.34
C GLN A 215 -3.49 -5.56 -0.26
N VAL A 216 -2.33 -4.97 -0.02
CA VAL A 216 -1.02 -5.44 -0.45
C VAL A 216 -0.03 -5.35 0.70
N PRO A 217 0.97 -6.23 0.81
CA PRO A 217 2.08 -6.04 1.75
C PRO A 217 2.76 -4.69 1.52
N SER A 218 3.24 -4.05 2.59
CA SER A 218 4.05 -2.85 2.51
C SER A 218 5.52 -3.17 2.70
N ARG A 219 6.38 -2.53 1.91
CA ARG A 219 7.82 -2.44 2.17
C ARG A 219 8.19 -0.99 2.44
N TRP A 220 9.04 -0.79 3.41
CA TRP A 220 9.47 0.53 3.81
C TRP A 220 10.88 0.83 3.31
N VAL A 221 11.11 2.11 3.03
CA VAL A 221 12.42 2.66 2.67
C VAL A 221 12.66 3.88 3.55
N LEU A 222 13.92 4.19 3.83
CA LEU A 222 14.23 5.33 4.68
C LEU A 222 14.29 6.63 3.88
N ALA A 223 13.71 7.69 4.43
CA ALA A 223 13.86 9.05 3.96
C ALA A 223 14.01 9.99 5.16
N THR A 224 14.56 11.18 4.94
CA THR A 224 14.75 12.12 6.06
C THR A 224 13.38 12.55 6.65
N PRO A 225 13.26 12.74 7.97
CA PRO A 225 11.99 13.18 8.58
C PRO A 225 11.47 14.50 8.00
N ARG A 226 12.41 15.39 7.64
CA ARG A 226 12.11 16.67 7.01
C ARG A 226 11.51 16.49 5.62
N SER A 227 12.13 15.67 4.76
CA SER A 227 11.64 15.45 3.40
C SER A 227 10.27 14.77 3.41
N ILE A 228 10.03 13.84 4.34
CA ILE A 228 8.70 13.23 4.53
C ILE A 228 7.67 14.29 4.92
N SER A 229 7.98 15.12 5.93
CA SER A 229 7.06 16.17 6.39
C SER A 229 6.74 17.19 5.30
N GLN A 230 7.74 17.55 4.48
CA GLN A 230 7.57 18.42 3.32
C GLN A 230 6.70 17.77 2.24
N GLY A 231 6.99 16.51 1.89
CA GLY A 231 6.21 15.75 0.91
C GLY A 231 4.77 15.59 1.34
N ILE A 232 4.50 15.29 2.61
CA ILE A 232 3.13 15.25 3.14
C ILE A 232 2.43 16.60 2.93
N ALA A 233 3.07 17.70 3.31
CA ALA A 233 2.48 19.04 3.19
C ALA A 233 2.21 19.45 1.73
N GLU A 234 3.07 19.04 0.80
CA GLU A 234 2.95 19.34 -0.62
C GLU A 234 1.87 18.47 -1.29
N TYR A 235 2.01 17.15 -1.21
CA TYR A 235 1.18 16.24 -2.00
C TYR A 235 -0.24 16.08 -1.45
N TYR A 236 -0.45 16.11 -0.12
CA TYR A 236 -1.81 16.06 0.44
C TYR A 236 -2.57 17.38 0.23
N ALA A 237 -1.88 18.52 0.16
CA ALA A 237 -2.52 19.80 -0.16
C ALA A 237 -3.00 19.83 -1.62
N VAL A 238 -2.25 19.23 -2.54
CA VAL A 238 -2.66 19.10 -3.95
C VAL A 238 -3.87 18.18 -4.09
N ALA A 239 -3.85 17.02 -3.42
CA ALA A 239 -4.99 16.09 -3.42
C ALA A 239 -6.28 16.75 -2.91
N ALA A 240 -6.20 17.48 -1.79
CA ALA A 240 -7.35 18.20 -1.24
C ALA A 240 -7.93 19.26 -2.20
N GLN A 241 -7.07 19.97 -2.96
CA GLN A 241 -7.53 20.95 -3.96
C GLN A 241 -8.16 20.31 -5.19
N ALA A 242 -7.70 19.11 -5.59
CA ALA A 242 -8.30 18.37 -6.70
C ALA A 242 -9.72 17.89 -6.36
N ASP A 243 -9.94 17.47 -5.11
CA ASP A 243 -11.26 17.09 -4.61
C ASP A 243 -12.25 18.27 -4.63
N ASP A 244 -11.85 19.45 -4.14
CA ASP A 244 -12.71 20.64 -4.13
C ASP A 244 -13.11 21.07 -5.57
N ARG A 245 -12.17 21.03 -6.53
CA ARG A 245 -12.45 21.34 -7.96
C ARG A 245 -13.39 20.32 -8.61
N ASN A 246 -13.25 19.04 -8.27
CA ASN A 246 -14.13 17.99 -8.76
C ASN A 246 -15.54 18.05 -8.14
N GLN A 247 -15.67 18.57 -6.92
CA GLN A 247 -16.96 18.79 -6.28
C GLN A 247 -17.69 20.02 -6.85
N GLU A 248 -16.99 21.12 -7.15
CA GLU A 248 -17.58 22.31 -7.79
C GLU A 248 -18.08 22.00 -9.22
N THR A 249 -17.32 21.25 -10.01
CA THR A 249 -17.75 20.85 -11.37
C THR A 249 -18.91 19.84 -11.38
N LYS A 250 -19.05 19.01 -10.34
CA LYS A 250 -20.22 18.15 -10.16
C LYS A 250 -21.46 18.93 -9.68
N ALA A 251 -21.28 20.02 -8.94
CA ALA A 251 -22.38 20.90 -8.55
C ALA A 251 -22.93 21.71 -9.74
N ASP A 252 -22.07 22.19 -10.64
CA ASP A 252 -22.48 22.92 -11.86
C ASP A 252 -23.15 22.01 -12.92
N SER A 253 -22.85 20.71 -12.93
CA SER A 253 -23.49 19.75 -13.85
C SER A 253 -24.81 19.16 -13.33
N ALA A 254 -25.16 19.42 -12.06
CA ALA A 254 -26.43 19.01 -11.47
C ALA A 254 -27.56 20.04 -11.67
N ASP A 255 -27.26 21.29 -12.06
CA ASP A 255 -28.26 22.36 -12.23
C ASP A 255 -28.87 22.46 -13.64
N GLU A 256 -28.43 21.62 -14.60
CA GLU A 256 -28.92 21.67 -16.00
C GLU A 256 -29.90 20.55 -16.38
N SER A 257 -30.66 20.02 -15.42
CA SER A 257 -31.69 18.99 -15.73
C SER A 257 -33.04 19.17 -15.04
N VAL A 258 -33.54 20.40 -14.84
CA VAL A 258 -34.98 20.59 -14.54
C VAL A 258 -35.54 21.83 -15.24
N LYS A 259 -36.10 21.67 -16.46
CA LYS A 259 -37.25 22.45 -16.96
C LYS A 259 -37.84 21.93 -18.28
N LYS A 260 -38.97 21.22 -18.18
CA LYS A 260 -40.24 21.34 -18.94
C LYS A 260 -40.99 20.00 -18.85
N SER A 261 -42.13 19.93 -18.18
CA SER A 261 -43.38 20.39 -18.78
C SER A 261 -44.44 20.72 -17.73
N SER A 262 -45.04 21.87 -17.94
CA SER A 262 -46.18 22.44 -17.22
C SER A 262 -47.50 21.90 -17.78
N SER A 263 -48.42 21.45 -16.91
CA SER A 263 -49.86 21.53 -17.19
C SER A 263 -50.62 21.96 -15.93
N LYS A 264 -51.62 22.84 -16.13
CA LYS A 264 -52.32 23.68 -15.15
C LYS A 264 -53.44 22.91 -14.40
N PRO A 265 -53.92 23.36 -13.22
CA PRO A 265 -54.74 22.56 -12.31
C PRO A 265 -56.25 22.93 -12.22
N LYS A 266 -56.98 22.04 -11.51
CA LYS A 266 -58.31 22.13 -10.80
C LYS A 266 -59.58 21.59 -11.51
N PRO A 267 -60.63 21.14 -10.76
CA PRO A 267 -60.80 21.02 -9.30
C PRO A 267 -61.29 19.64 -8.78
N GLU A 268 -61.20 19.47 -7.46
CA GLU A 268 -61.63 18.31 -6.66
C GLU A 268 -63.15 18.03 -6.68
N LYS A 269 -63.51 16.74 -6.56
CA LYS A 269 -64.78 16.31 -5.97
C LYS A 269 -64.57 15.09 -5.06
N LYS A 270 -65.02 15.25 -3.81
CA LYS A 270 -64.95 14.29 -2.69
C LYS A 270 -65.83 13.06 -2.94
N THR A 271 -65.33 11.87 -2.60
CA THR A 271 -66.16 10.78 -2.06
C THR A 271 -65.37 9.86 -1.12
N LYS A 272 -66.10 9.29 -0.15
CA LYS A 272 -65.71 8.72 1.16
C LYS A 272 -65.09 7.28 1.10
N PRO A 273 -64.54 6.76 2.23
CA PRO A 273 -63.60 5.64 2.25
C PRO A 273 -64.26 4.26 2.42
N SER A 274 -63.63 3.21 1.88
CA SER A 274 -63.96 1.81 2.19
C SER A 274 -62.69 1.01 2.56
N LYS A 275 -62.67 0.48 3.79
CA LYS A 275 -61.78 -0.61 4.27
C LYS A 275 -62.48 -1.97 4.07
N PRO A 276 -61.83 -3.13 4.31
CA PRO A 276 -60.62 -3.68 3.69
C PRO A 276 -60.91 -5.10 3.11
N SER A 277 -60.20 -5.56 2.07
CA SER A 277 -60.23 -6.99 1.71
C SER A 277 -58.86 -7.64 1.93
N ARG A 278 -58.88 -8.70 2.73
CA ARG A 278 -57.74 -9.57 3.06
C ARG A 278 -57.20 -10.22 1.77
N GLY A 279 -55.97 -9.90 1.42
CA GLY A 279 -55.10 -10.72 0.58
C GLY A 279 -53.72 -10.72 1.24
N LYS A 280 -53.10 -11.89 1.40
CA LYS A 280 -51.71 -11.97 1.88
C LYS A 280 -50.83 -11.14 0.93
N PRO A 281 -49.89 -10.32 1.42
CA PRO A 281 -48.99 -9.60 0.54
C PRO A 281 -48.12 -10.63 -0.20
N GLU A 282 -48.32 -10.77 -1.51
CA GLU A 282 -47.35 -11.40 -2.40
C GLU A 282 -46.10 -10.52 -2.35
N LEU A 283 -45.01 -11.08 -1.81
CA LEU A 283 -43.72 -10.39 -1.66
C LEU A 283 -43.19 -10.01 -3.05
N SER A 284 -42.64 -8.80 -3.16
CA SER A 284 -41.96 -8.34 -4.37
C SER A 284 -40.84 -9.32 -4.77
N PRO A 285 -40.58 -9.54 -6.08
CA PRO A 285 -39.51 -10.44 -6.53
C PRO A 285 -38.12 -10.04 -5.99
N GLU A 286 -37.92 -8.78 -5.62
CA GLU A 286 -36.70 -8.28 -4.99
C GLU A 286 -36.62 -8.66 -3.50
N GLU A 287 -37.71 -8.48 -2.74
CA GLU A 287 -37.79 -8.89 -1.33
C GLU A 287 -37.61 -10.40 -1.16
N LEU A 288 -38.06 -11.18 -2.15
CA LEU A 288 -37.89 -12.63 -2.17
C LEU A 288 -36.43 -13.02 -2.42
N LYS A 289 -35.69 -12.23 -3.21
CA LYS A 289 -34.26 -12.45 -3.50
C LYS A 289 -33.39 -12.11 -2.30
N GLU A 290 -33.67 -10.99 -1.63
CA GLU A 290 -32.98 -10.61 -0.39
C GLU A 290 -33.21 -11.65 0.72
N LYS A 291 -34.46 -12.08 0.94
CA LYS A 291 -34.76 -13.12 1.93
C LYS A 291 -34.06 -14.45 1.63
N LYS A 292 -33.92 -14.80 0.34
CA LYS A 292 -33.16 -15.99 -0.08
C LYS A 292 -31.67 -15.86 0.19
N GLN A 293 -31.07 -14.72 -0.12
CA GLN A 293 -29.65 -14.47 0.19
C GLN A 293 -29.39 -14.50 1.70
N LEU A 294 -30.24 -13.84 2.48
CA LEU A 294 -30.14 -13.80 3.94
C LEU A 294 -30.28 -15.22 4.53
N ALA A 295 -31.24 -16.02 4.05
CA ALA A 295 -31.38 -17.42 4.47
C ALA A 295 -30.14 -18.26 4.14
N PHE A 296 -29.53 -18.06 2.98
CA PHE A 296 -28.31 -18.77 2.58
C PHE A 296 -27.12 -18.43 3.49
N ILE A 297 -26.98 -17.16 3.86
CA ILE A 297 -25.96 -16.70 4.81
C ILE A 297 -26.19 -17.34 6.18
N PHE A 298 -27.41 -17.29 6.70
CA PHE A 298 -27.73 -17.91 7.99
C PHE A 298 -27.51 -19.43 7.99
N CYS A 299 -27.77 -20.13 6.89
CA CYS A 299 -27.41 -21.54 6.73
C CYS A 299 -25.90 -21.78 6.83
N GLY A 300 -25.10 -20.96 6.14
CA GLY A 300 -23.65 -21.06 6.18
C GLY A 300 -23.10 -20.89 7.59
N TRP A 301 -23.58 -19.87 8.32
CA TRP A 301 -23.19 -19.63 9.71
C TRP A 301 -23.63 -20.74 10.65
N ALA A 302 -24.85 -21.28 10.49
CA ALA A 302 -25.32 -22.41 11.29
C ALA A 302 -24.51 -23.69 11.04
N PHE A 303 -24.12 -23.95 9.78
CA PHE A 303 -23.30 -25.10 9.41
C PHE A 303 -21.89 -25.01 10.00
N CYS A 304 -21.22 -23.87 9.81
CA CYS A 304 -19.89 -23.64 10.37
C CYS A 304 -19.90 -23.67 11.91
N GLY A 305 -20.91 -23.05 12.53
CA GLY A 305 -21.09 -23.07 13.98
C GLY A 305 -21.27 -24.48 14.54
N ALA A 306 -22.06 -25.33 13.88
CA ALA A 306 -22.27 -26.72 14.29
C ALA A 306 -20.96 -27.53 14.22
N ILE A 307 -20.14 -27.34 13.17
CA ILE A 307 -18.84 -28.02 13.03
C ILE A 307 -17.88 -27.59 14.14
N LEU A 308 -17.82 -26.30 14.46
CA LEU A 308 -16.94 -25.79 15.51
C LEU A 308 -17.33 -26.33 16.89
N ILE A 309 -18.63 -26.41 17.19
CA ILE A 309 -19.13 -27.01 18.45
C ILE A 309 -18.79 -28.50 18.51
N ASP A 310 -18.98 -29.26 17.41
CA ASP A 310 -18.63 -30.67 17.35
C ASP A 310 -17.12 -30.89 17.60
N GLN A 311 -16.25 -30.09 16.97
CA GLN A 311 -14.79 -30.26 17.05
C GLN A 311 -14.18 -29.79 18.37
N PHE A 312 -14.63 -28.65 18.91
CA PHE A 312 -13.96 -28.03 20.07
C PHE A 312 -14.67 -28.25 21.39
N VAL A 313 -15.98 -28.51 21.40
CA VAL A 313 -16.75 -28.65 22.64
C VAL A 313 -17.08 -30.13 22.89
N LEU A 314 -17.74 -30.81 21.95
CA LEU A 314 -18.24 -32.16 22.17
C LEU A 314 -17.15 -33.23 22.13
N LYS A 315 -16.22 -33.13 21.18
CA LYS A 315 -15.09 -34.05 21.06
C LYS A 315 -14.17 -34.04 22.28
N ASN A 316 -14.06 -32.90 22.96
CA ASN A 316 -13.14 -32.75 24.11
C ASN A 316 -13.81 -33.06 25.47
N ASN A 317 -15.14 -32.84 25.59
CA ASN A 317 -15.81 -32.91 26.89
C ASN A 317 -16.80 -34.09 27.05
N VAL A 318 -17.30 -34.69 25.97
CA VAL A 318 -18.46 -35.61 26.06
C VAL A 318 -18.19 -37.02 25.52
N PHE A 319 -17.38 -37.18 24.47
CA PHE A 319 -17.15 -38.50 23.84
C PHE A 319 -15.68 -38.97 24.00
N PRO A 320 -15.43 -40.22 24.41
CA PRO A 320 -14.09 -40.78 24.44
C PRO A 320 -13.47 -40.84 23.03
N GLN A 321 -12.15 -40.73 22.96
CA GLN A 321 -11.32 -40.63 21.75
C GLN A 321 -11.43 -41.82 20.75
N THR A 322 -12.28 -42.80 21.03
CA THR A 322 -12.55 -43.98 20.20
C THR A 322 -13.91 -43.93 19.48
N TRP A 323 -14.69 -42.86 19.63
CA TRP A 323 -15.98 -42.73 18.95
C TRP A 323 -15.79 -42.45 17.43
N PRO A 324 -16.33 -43.28 16.53
CA PRO A 324 -16.00 -43.24 15.10
C PRO A 324 -16.72 -42.12 14.32
N TRP A 325 -17.68 -41.43 14.92
CA TRP A 325 -18.42 -40.34 14.27
C TRP A 325 -17.91 -38.96 14.69
N ASN A 326 -17.18 -38.29 13.79
CA ASN A 326 -16.59 -36.96 14.02
C ASN A 326 -17.60 -35.78 13.95
N PHE A 327 -18.86 -35.99 13.54
CA PHE A 327 -19.80 -34.92 13.18
C PHE A 327 -21.27 -35.23 13.57
N MET A 328 -21.52 -35.57 14.84
CA MET A 328 -22.86 -35.97 15.30
C MET A 328 -23.90 -34.85 15.19
N LEU A 329 -23.59 -33.59 15.57
CA LEU A 329 -24.57 -32.51 15.47
C LEU A 329 -24.73 -32.01 14.05
N ALA A 330 -23.65 -31.93 13.26
CA ALA A 330 -23.75 -31.47 11.87
C ALA A 330 -24.58 -32.43 11.01
N THR A 331 -24.50 -33.75 11.25
CA THR A 331 -25.29 -34.74 10.49
C THR A 331 -26.78 -34.74 10.84
N ILE A 332 -27.16 -34.34 12.07
CA ILE A 332 -28.57 -34.31 12.51
C ILE A 332 -29.22 -32.93 12.28
N SER A 333 -28.49 -31.84 12.53
CA SER A 333 -29.05 -30.48 12.46
C SER A 333 -29.25 -29.99 11.03
N VAL A 334 -28.34 -30.33 10.11
CA VAL A 334 -28.36 -29.84 8.72
C VAL A 334 -29.57 -30.33 7.94
N PRO A 335 -29.98 -31.62 8.00
CA PRO A 335 -31.22 -32.08 7.36
C PRO A 335 -32.48 -31.41 7.91
N PHE A 336 -32.54 -31.15 9.22
CA PHE A 336 -33.69 -30.49 9.85
C PHE A 336 -33.81 -29.02 9.47
N ILE A 337 -32.68 -28.29 9.43
CA ILE A 337 -32.65 -26.88 9.01
C ILE A 337 -32.97 -26.77 7.51
N ALA A 338 -32.42 -27.66 6.68
CA ALA A 338 -32.74 -27.73 5.26
C ALA A 338 -34.24 -28.03 5.04
N PHE A 339 -34.82 -28.98 5.79
CA PHE A 339 -36.25 -29.29 5.72
C PHE A 339 -37.15 -28.15 6.19
N TYR A 340 -36.77 -27.44 7.26
CA TYR A 340 -37.51 -26.28 7.75
C TYR A 340 -37.51 -25.13 6.73
N LEU A 341 -36.36 -24.86 6.11
CA LEU A 341 -36.26 -23.84 5.07
C LEU A 341 -36.98 -24.23 3.79
N TRP A 342 -36.94 -25.50 3.39
CA TRP A 342 -37.66 -25.98 2.22
C TRP A 342 -39.18 -25.97 2.42
N SER A 343 -39.67 -26.32 3.61
CA SER A 343 -41.11 -26.29 3.95
C SER A 343 -41.66 -24.88 4.21
N GLY A 344 -40.79 -23.94 4.63
CA GLY A 344 -41.15 -22.52 4.86
C GLY A 344 -41.11 -21.66 3.60
N MET A 345 -40.15 -21.89 2.69
CA MET A 345 -39.99 -21.07 1.48
C MET A 345 -41.00 -21.39 0.36
N TRP A 346 -41.64 -22.56 0.36
CA TRP A 346 -42.45 -23.06 -0.77
C TRP A 346 -43.95 -23.19 -0.49
N LYS A 347 -44.46 -22.65 0.63
CA LYS A 347 -45.90 -22.44 0.78
C LYS A 347 -46.32 -21.19 0.01
N LYS A 348 -46.93 -21.42 -1.16
CA LYS A 348 -47.60 -20.43 -2.01
C LYS A 348 -48.56 -19.53 -1.22
#